data_AF-A0A8U0PC63-F1
#
_entry.id   AF-A0A8U0PC63-F1
#
_cell.length_a   1.000
_cell.length_b   1.000
_cell.length_c   1.000
_cell.angle_alpha   90.00
_cell.angle_beta   90.00
_cell.angle_gamma   90.00
#
_symmetry.space_group_name_H-M   'P 1'
#
loop_
_entity.id
_entity.type
_entity.pdbx_description
1 polymer ?
#
loop_
_entity_poly.entity_id
_entity_poly.type
_entity_poly.pdbx_seq_one_letter_code
_entity_poly.pdbx_strand_id
1 'polypeptide(L)'
;MERQECKDINECTTVPDACKGGMRCINHFGGYFCLPQNAQIIVSNGDDEPTVAPLVEEQPPLAPAPALPIQRVIQSSFQSQGTMQCAAGFVVDELNYCRVSEEGDSGLMELVLLRFDVQVVLQEASQHYPDLGDVILQDVNECEGSNPCQHQCYNIMGSFICQCEQGYELTSNQASCQDIDECAFSSYMCQWQCVNQPGGYVCTCPEGYQLQGNRMCQDIDECETGNNCREDEMCWNYFGGFRCYPRNPCHEPYVKTGEGRCSCQSLTICRGLPPSIVYKYMSISSERSVPADIFQIQATSVYPNMHNTFRVKSGNEGGEFFLRRSSNVSAMLVMTKPLTGPREHVVDLEMVTHNNVLNYRSSSLLRLTIIVGPYAF
;
A
#
# COMPACT_ATOMS: atom_id res chain seq x y z
N MET A 1 -5.86 -3.44 -72.96
CA MET A 1 -5.95 -3.69 -71.50
C MET A 1 -7.38 -3.41 -71.11
N GLU A 2 -8.13 -4.45 -70.75
CA GLU A 2 -9.49 -4.34 -70.24
C GLU A 2 -9.48 -3.49 -68.96
N ARG A 3 -10.42 -2.55 -68.84
CA ARG A 3 -10.63 -1.81 -67.58
C ARG A 3 -11.27 -2.77 -66.59
N GLN A 4 -10.57 -3.12 -65.53
CA GLN A 4 -11.21 -3.72 -64.36
C GLN A 4 -12.06 -2.64 -63.70
N GLU A 5 -13.38 -2.81 -63.71
CA GLU A 5 -14.30 -2.04 -62.87
C GLU A 5 -14.14 -2.54 -61.43
N CYS A 6 -13.67 -1.67 -60.53
CA CYS A 6 -13.66 -1.97 -59.10
C CYS A 6 -15.10 -2.00 -58.59
N LYS A 7 -15.56 -3.19 -58.22
CA LYS A 7 -16.83 -3.38 -57.53
C LYS A 7 -16.58 -3.36 -56.03
N ASP A 8 -17.31 -2.50 -55.34
CA ASP A 8 -17.31 -2.42 -53.88
C ASP A 8 -17.70 -3.76 -53.25
N ILE A 9 -16.96 -4.17 -52.22
CA ILE A 9 -17.23 -5.40 -51.47
C ILE A 9 -18.06 -4.99 -50.26
N ASN A 10 -19.15 -5.71 -49.99
CA ASN A 10 -19.93 -5.40 -48.80
C ASN A 10 -19.31 -6.08 -47.56
N GLU A 11 -18.46 -5.37 -46.83
CA GLU A 11 -17.76 -5.91 -45.65
C GLU A 11 -18.70 -6.29 -44.52
N CYS A 12 -19.86 -5.62 -44.37
CA CYS A 12 -20.86 -6.00 -43.36
C CYS A 12 -21.44 -7.42 -43.58
N THR A 13 -21.37 -7.93 -44.82
CA THR A 13 -21.83 -9.29 -45.15
C THR A 13 -20.68 -10.27 -45.36
N THR A 14 -19.50 -9.77 -45.73
CA THR A 14 -18.34 -10.61 -46.08
C THR A 14 -17.34 -10.78 -44.94
N VAL A 15 -17.38 -9.91 -43.93
CA VAL A 15 -16.57 -10.00 -42.70
C VAL A 15 -17.46 -10.42 -41.52
N PRO A 16 -17.27 -11.63 -40.96
CA PRO A 16 -17.97 -12.06 -39.74
C PRO A 16 -17.60 -11.15 -38.57
N ASP A 17 -18.60 -10.71 -37.80
CA ASP A 17 -18.42 -9.76 -36.68
C ASP A 17 -17.69 -8.46 -37.06
N ALA A 18 -17.98 -7.93 -38.26
CA ALA A 18 -17.44 -6.65 -38.73
C ALA A 18 -17.50 -5.56 -37.64
N CYS A 19 -18.59 -5.51 -36.88
CA CYS A 19 -18.74 -4.64 -35.72
C CYS A 19 -18.83 -5.45 -34.41
N LYS A 20 -17.84 -5.29 -33.52
CA LYS A 20 -17.83 -5.92 -32.19
C LYS A 20 -18.68 -5.15 -31.19
N GLY A 21 -19.09 -5.79 -30.09
CA GLY A 21 -19.76 -5.09 -28.99
C GLY A 21 -21.22 -4.67 -29.25
N GLY A 22 -21.94 -5.37 -30.13
CA GLY A 22 -23.38 -5.14 -30.35
C GLY A 22 -23.72 -3.93 -31.23
N MET A 23 -22.72 -3.31 -31.87
CA MET A 23 -22.88 -2.17 -32.78
C MET A 23 -23.50 -2.59 -34.13
N ARG A 24 -24.26 -1.69 -34.77
CA ARG A 24 -24.84 -1.90 -36.11
C ARG A 24 -23.81 -1.61 -37.21
N CYS A 25 -23.72 -2.46 -38.23
CA CYS A 25 -22.83 -2.27 -39.38
C CYS A 25 -23.55 -1.59 -40.54
N ILE A 26 -22.90 -0.62 -41.20
CA ILE A 26 -23.38 0.06 -42.41
C ILE A 26 -22.29 0.00 -43.49
N ASN A 27 -22.61 -0.56 -44.65
CA ASN A 27 -21.67 -0.70 -45.76
C ASN A 27 -21.47 0.61 -46.52
N HIS A 28 -20.26 0.89 -46.98
CA HIS A 28 -19.88 2.07 -47.74
C HIS A 28 -18.88 1.74 -48.85
N PHE A 29 -18.75 2.60 -49.87
CA PHE A 29 -17.79 2.37 -50.94
C PHE A 29 -16.35 2.42 -50.40
N GLY A 30 -15.66 1.28 -50.43
CA GLY A 30 -14.30 1.10 -49.89
C GLY A 30 -14.24 0.68 -48.42
N GLY A 31 -15.35 0.35 -47.76
CA GLY A 31 -15.34 -0.15 -46.37
C GLY A 31 -16.70 -0.17 -45.66
N TYR A 32 -16.69 -0.22 -44.32
CA TYR A 32 -17.91 -0.25 -43.50
C TYR A 32 -17.78 0.59 -42.22
N PHE A 33 -18.91 1.01 -41.67
CA PHE A 33 -19.02 1.77 -40.41
C PHE A 33 -19.77 1.00 -39.34
N CYS A 34 -19.36 1.19 -38.08
CA CYS A 34 -20.04 0.64 -36.91
C CYS A 34 -20.68 1.78 -36.11
N LEU A 35 -22.00 1.72 -35.91
CA LEU A 35 -22.74 2.71 -35.14
C LEU A 35 -23.38 2.06 -33.90
N PRO A 36 -23.58 2.82 -32.80
CA PRO A 36 -24.39 2.37 -31.68
C PRO A 36 -25.83 2.06 -32.12
N GLN A 37 -26.49 1.08 -31.50
CA GLN A 37 -27.87 0.68 -31.89
C GLN A 37 -28.88 1.84 -31.78
N ASN A 38 -28.65 2.76 -30.86
CA ASN A 38 -29.54 3.89 -30.58
C ASN A 38 -29.16 5.17 -31.34
N ALA A 39 -28.11 5.16 -32.16
CA ALA A 39 -27.71 6.33 -32.94
C ALA A 39 -28.71 6.56 -34.09
N GLN A 40 -29.38 7.71 -34.10
CA GLN A 40 -30.26 8.09 -35.22
C GLN A 40 -29.49 8.96 -36.21
N ILE A 41 -29.57 8.61 -37.51
CA ILE A 41 -29.07 9.45 -38.58
C ILE A 41 -30.22 10.36 -38.99
N ILE A 42 -30.16 11.62 -38.60
CA ILE A 42 -31.16 12.63 -38.96
C ILE A 42 -30.57 13.44 -40.12
N VAL A 43 -31.25 13.44 -41.26
CA VAL A 43 -30.88 14.25 -42.43
C VAL A 43 -31.75 15.50 -42.38
N SER A 44 -31.16 16.64 -42.01
CA SER A 44 -31.84 17.94 -42.15
C SER A 44 -31.49 18.53 -43.51
N ASN A 45 -32.42 18.46 -44.46
CA ASN A 45 -32.36 19.33 -45.62
C ASN A 45 -32.79 20.71 -45.15
N GLY A 46 -31.93 21.72 -45.34
CA GLY A 46 -32.17 23.08 -44.86
C GLY A 46 -33.60 23.55 -45.17
N ASP A 47 -34.24 24.03 -44.10
CA ASP A 47 -35.53 24.74 -44.02
C ASP A 47 -36.83 23.97 -43.67
N ASP A 48 -36.81 22.69 -43.28
CA ASP A 48 -37.98 22.03 -42.64
C ASP A 48 -37.59 21.13 -41.44
N GLU A 49 -38.54 20.88 -40.52
CA GLU A 49 -38.38 20.08 -39.28
C GLU A 49 -37.69 18.71 -39.53
N PRO A 50 -36.84 18.23 -38.60
CA PRO A 50 -36.06 17.01 -38.79
C PRO A 50 -36.96 15.77 -38.92
N THR A 51 -36.85 15.05 -40.03
CA THR A 51 -37.54 13.76 -40.25
C THR A 51 -36.56 12.59 -40.36
N VAL A 52 -36.93 11.45 -39.79
CA VAL A 52 -36.18 10.18 -39.86
C VAL A 52 -36.18 9.67 -41.31
N ALA A 53 -35.00 9.50 -41.92
CA ALA A 53 -34.90 9.00 -43.29
C ALA A 53 -35.30 7.51 -43.38
N PRO A 54 -36.16 7.09 -44.35
CA PRO A 54 -36.46 5.69 -44.57
C PRO A 54 -35.33 4.99 -45.34
N LEU A 55 -35.08 3.73 -44.99
CA LEU A 55 -34.10 2.83 -45.62
C LEU A 55 -34.52 2.54 -47.07
N VAL A 56 -33.63 2.79 -48.05
CA VAL A 56 -33.89 2.43 -49.47
C VAL A 56 -32.74 1.57 -50.03
N GLU A 57 -33.14 0.44 -50.61
CA GLU A 57 -32.37 -0.57 -51.33
C GLU A 57 -32.02 -0.18 -52.79
N GLU A 58 -30.90 -0.74 -53.26
CA GLU A 58 -30.47 -1.07 -54.64
C GLU A 58 -30.09 -0.01 -55.72
N GLN A 59 -29.04 -0.38 -56.48
CA GLN A 59 -28.24 0.27 -57.55
C GLN A 59 -29.03 0.57 -58.87
N PRO A 60 -28.49 0.99 -60.08
CA PRO A 60 -27.10 1.13 -60.59
C PRO A 60 -26.87 2.35 -61.59
N PRO A 61 -25.95 2.35 -62.60
CA PRO A 61 -24.77 3.25 -62.65
C PRO A 61 -24.72 4.23 -63.86
N LEU A 62 -23.86 5.25 -63.84
CA LEU A 62 -23.47 6.00 -65.04
C LEU A 62 -22.02 6.54 -65.01
N ALA A 63 -21.21 5.94 -65.89
CA ALA A 63 -20.10 6.38 -66.76
C ALA A 63 -19.21 7.64 -66.50
N PRO A 64 -17.97 7.68 -67.07
CA PRO A 64 -16.79 8.32 -66.46
C PRO A 64 -16.16 9.49 -67.26
N ALA A 65 -15.43 10.42 -66.61
CA ALA A 65 -14.40 11.28 -67.24
C ALA A 65 -13.49 11.97 -66.19
N PRO A 66 -12.38 12.65 -66.54
CA PRO A 66 -11.02 12.14 -66.39
C PRO A 66 -10.12 12.92 -65.40
N ALA A 67 -8.99 12.32 -65.05
CA ALA A 67 -7.94 12.90 -64.21
C ALA A 67 -7.12 14.00 -64.93
N LEU A 68 -6.81 15.11 -64.24
CA LEU A 68 -5.59 15.93 -64.45
C LEU A 68 -5.24 16.78 -63.19
N PRO A 69 -3.99 17.27 -63.06
CA PRO A 69 -3.29 17.43 -61.77
C PRO A 69 -3.17 18.88 -61.23
N ILE A 70 -3.04 18.95 -59.90
CA ILE A 70 -2.34 19.89 -58.99
C ILE A 70 -2.07 21.35 -59.47
N GLN A 71 -2.65 22.37 -58.80
CA GLN A 71 -1.95 23.39 -57.97
C GLN A 71 -2.83 24.59 -57.51
N ARG A 72 -2.83 24.82 -56.19
CA ARG A 72 -3.03 26.06 -55.38
C ARG A 72 -4.36 26.86 -55.51
N VAL A 73 -5.26 26.79 -54.51
CA VAL A 73 -5.37 27.57 -53.25
C VAL A 73 -5.82 29.03 -53.44
N ILE A 74 -7.04 29.36 -52.97
CA ILE A 74 -7.34 30.54 -52.12
C ILE A 74 -8.51 30.21 -51.15
N GLN A 75 -8.12 30.14 -49.87
CA GLN A 75 -8.78 30.55 -48.61
C GLN A 75 -10.32 30.58 -48.47
N SER A 76 -10.81 29.76 -47.54
CA SER A 76 -11.37 30.30 -46.28
C SER A 76 -10.65 29.64 -45.09
N SER A 77 -10.06 30.47 -44.25
CA SER A 77 -9.25 30.04 -43.10
C SER A 77 -10.12 30.03 -41.85
N PHE A 78 -10.37 28.84 -41.29
CA PHE A 78 -10.73 28.70 -39.89
C PHE A 78 -9.70 27.80 -39.22
N GLN A 79 -8.90 28.37 -38.33
CA GLN A 79 -7.85 27.68 -37.59
C GLN A 79 -8.48 26.85 -36.47
N SER A 80 -8.27 25.54 -36.44
CA SER A 80 -8.24 24.77 -35.19
C SER A 80 -6.79 24.35 -34.92
N GLN A 81 -6.08 25.19 -34.19
CA GLN A 81 -4.92 24.74 -33.43
C GLN A 81 -5.44 24.00 -32.19
N GLY A 82 -5.13 22.72 -32.06
CA GLY A 82 -5.40 21.96 -30.85
C GLY A 82 -4.50 20.73 -30.78
N THR A 83 -3.26 20.93 -30.31
CA THR A 83 -2.42 19.84 -29.77
C THR A 83 -3.21 19.06 -28.72
N MET A 84 -3.17 17.73 -28.79
CA MET A 84 -3.79 16.85 -27.80
C MET A 84 -3.36 17.25 -26.38
N GLN A 85 -4.32 17.52 -25.50
CA GLN A 85 -4.07 17.84 -24.09
C GLN A 85 -4.61 16.71 -23.23
N CYS A 86 -3.73 16.03 -22.51
CA CYS A 86 -4.12 15.05 -21.51
C CYS A 86 -4.53 15.78 -20.20
N ALA A 87 -5.37 15.13 -19.39
CA ALA A 87 -5.66 15.60 -18.03
C ALA A 87 -4.36 15.71 -17.19
N ALA A 88 -4.37 16.56 -16.15
CA ALA A 88 -3.21 16.77 -15.30
C ALA A 88 -2.69 15.43 -14.72
N GLY A 89 -1.42 15.10 -14.98
CA GLY A 89 -0.77 13.84 -14.57
C GLY A 89 -0.48 12.86 -15.71
N PHE A 90 -0.92 13.16 -16.94
CA PHE A 90 -0.74 12.30 -18.11
C PHE A 90 0.03 13.01 -19.23
N VAL A 91 0.85 12.25 -19.97
CA VAL A 91 1.66 12.70 -21.12
C VAL A 91 1.30 11.91 -22.38
N VAL A 92 1.31 12.58 -23.53
CA VAL A 92 1.04 11.96 -24.84
C VAL A 92 2.25 11.11 -25.26
N ASP A 93 2.01 9.85 -25.63
CA ASP A 93 3.05 8.95 -26.15
C ASP A 93 3.25 9.09 -27.67
N GLU A 94 4.22 8.34 -28.22
CA GLU A 94 4.55 8.36 -29.66
C GLU A 94 3.42 7.81 -30.56
N LEU A 95 2.40 7.19 -29.98
CA LEU A 95 1.32 6.50 -30.69
C LEU A 95 -0.03 7.21 -30.63
N ASN A 96 -0.20 8.33 -29.91
CA ASN A 96 -1.54 8.88 -29.75
C ASN A 96 -2.13 9.01 -28.33
N TYR A 97 -1.51 8.36 -27.34
CA TYR A 97 -2.21 7.96 -26.12
C TYR A 97 -1.73 8.72 -24.88
N CYS A 98 -2.67 9.06 -23.99
CA CYS A 98 -2.35 9.66 -22.70
C CYS A 98 -1.91 8.57 -21.71
N ARG A 99 -0.62 8.58 -21.33
CA ARG A 99 -0.04 7.67 -20.33
C ARG A 99 0.40 8.43 -19.08
N VAL A 100 0.46 7.75 -17.93
CA VAL A 100 0.97 8.33 -16.67
C VAL A 100 2.45 8.73 -16.86
N SER A 101 2.84 9.93 -16.44
CA SER A 101 4.26 10.32 -16.45
C SER A 101 5.02 9.48 -15.42
N GLU A 102 6.14 8.85 -15.79
CA GLU A 102 6.91 7.86 -15.01
C GLU A 102 7.54 8.33 -13.67
N GLU A 103 6.97 9.31 -12.99
CA GLU A 103 7.29 9.61 -11.59
C GLU A 103 6.02 9.59 -10.73
N GLY A 104 5.67 8.42 -10.20
CA GLY A 104 4.72 8.32 -9.08
C GLY A 104 3.75 7.16 -9.14
N ASP A 105 4.21 6.02 -8.62
CA ASP A 105 3.43 4.97 -7.96
C ASP A 105 2.48 4.06 -8.75
N SER A 106 2.42 2.83 -8.25
CA SER A 106 2.02 1.59 -8.90
C SER A 106 0.50 1.36 -9.03
N GLY A 107 0.08 0.84 -10.19
CA GLY A 107 -1.02 -0.12 -10.28
C GLY A 107 -2.37 0.42 -10.78
N LEU A 108 -2.89 -0.30 -11.79
CA LEU A 108 -4.27 -0.38 -12.28
C LEU A 108 -4.78 0.64 -13.33
N MET A 109 -5.17 0.01 -14.45
CA MET A 109 -6.35 0.26 -15.30
C MET A 109 -6.25 1.34 -16.38
N GLU A 110 -5.85 0.83 -17.54
CA GLU A 110 -6.34 1.11 -18.89
C GLU A 110 -7.82 1.58 -18.92
N LEU A 111 -8.08 2.88 -19.02
CA LEU A 111 -9.35 3.38 -19.54
C LEU A 111 -9.23 4.81 -20.12
N VAL A 112 -9.45 4.88 -21.45
CA VAL A 112 -10.19 5.90 -22.22
C VAL A 112 -9.43 7.24 -22.45
N LEU A 113 -9.15 7.64 -23.69
CA LEU A 113 -10.10 7.87 -24.77
C LEU A 113 -9.63 7.32 -26.13
N LEU A 114 -10.46 6.45 -26.72
CA LEU A 114 -10.54 6.35 -28.18
C LEU A 114 -11.01 7.71 -28.70
N ARG A 115 -10.10 8.53 -29.23
CA ARG A 115 -10.45 9.30 -30.42
C ARG A 115 -10.74 8.26 -31.51
N PHE A 116 -11.97 7.74 -31.56
CA PHE A 116 -12.51 7.51 -32.89
C PHE A 116 -12.60 8.91 -33.49
N ASP A 117 -11.78 9.18 -34.51
CA ASP A 117 -11.80 10.40 -35.29
C ASP A 117 -13.14 10.51 -36.04
N VAL A 118 -14.21 10.78 -35.31
CA VAL A 118 -15.52 11.12 -35.86
C VAL A 118 -15.40 12.39 -36.74
N GLN A 119 -14.41 13.25 -36.46
CA GLN A 119 -14.07 14.38 -37.32
C GLN A 119 -13.45 13.98 -38.67
N VAL A 120 -12.68 12.89 -38.75
CA VAL A 120 -12.14 12.40 -40.04
C VAL A 120 -13.29 11.83 -40.89
N VAL A 121 -14.23 11.13 -40.25
CA VAL A 121 -15.42 10.55 -40.92
C VAL A 121 -16.33 11.65 -41.49
N LEU A 122 -16.55 12.75 -40.76
CA LEU A 122 -17.36 13.88 -41.26
C LEU A 122 -16.66 14.67 -42.39
N GLN A 123 -15.33 14.77 -42.37
CA GLN A 123 -14.58 15.42 -43.44
C GLN A 123 -14.66 14.64 -44.76
N GLU A 124 -14.64 13.31 -44.71
CA GLU A 124 -14.80 12.47 -45.90
C GLU A 124 -16.27 12.45 -46.39
N ALA A 125 -17.26 12.46 -45.49
CA ALA A 125 -18.67 12.53 -45.85
C ALA A 125 -19.08 13.87 -46.50
N SER A 126 -18.51 15.00 -46.03
CA SER A 126 -18.74 16.34 -46.59
C SER A 126 -18.17 16.51 -48.00
N GLN A 127 -17.10 15.80 -48.35
CA GLN A 127 -16.49 15.87 -49.69
C GLN A 127 -17.26 15.08 -50.77
N HIS A 128 -18.12 14.13 -50.37
CA HIS A 128 -18.83 13.24 -51.31
C HIS A 128 -20.33 13.54 -51.47
N TYR A 129 -20.93 14.34 -50.58
CA TYR A 129 -22.34 14.74 -50.63
C TYR A 129 -22.51 16.26 -50.49
N PRO A 130 -22.41 17.04 -51.57
CA PRO A 130 -22.51 18.51 -51.52
C PRO A 130 -23.92 19.05 -51.22
N ASP A 131 -24.94 18.18 -51.19
CA ASP A 131 -26.34 18.52 -50.87
C ASP A 131 -26.78 18.06 -49.46
N LEU A 132 -25.91 17.39 -48.69
CA LEU A 132 -26.18 17.13 -47.28
C LEU A 132 -25.79 18.39 -46.50
N GLY A 133 -26.79 19.11 -45.98
CA GLY A 133 -26.57 20.23 -45.05
C GLY A 133 -25.69 19.81 -43.85
N ASP A 134 -25.16 20.81 -43.14
CA ASP A 134 -24.24 20.64 -42.00
C ASP A 134 -24.68 19.47 -41.09
N VAL A 135 -23.95 18.35 -41.16
CA VAL A 135 -24.18 17.21 -40.28
C VAL A 135 -23.62 17.55 -38.90
N ILE A 136 -24.46 18.14 -38.05
CA ILE A 136 -24.12 18.41 -36.67
C ILE A 136 -24.34 17.13 -35.87
N LEU A 137 -23.26 16.50 -35.43
CA LEU A 137 -23.35 15.42 -34.45
C LEU A 137 -23.63 16.03 -33.09
N GLN A 138 -24.87 15.92 -32.66
CA GLN A 138 -25.28 16.31 -31.33
C GLN A 138 -25.28 15.08 -30.42
N ASP A 139 -24.43 15.13 -29.41
CA ASP A 139 -24.34 14.13 -28.36
C ASP A 139 -25.41 14.37 -27.29
N VAL A 140 -26.01 13.29 -26.77
CA VAL A 140 -26.96 13.38 -25.67
C VAL A 140 -26.16 13.29 -24.38
N ASN A 141 -26.14 14.33 -23.56
CA ASN A 141 -25.44 14.27 -22.30
C ASN A 141 -26.18 13.37 -21.30
N GLU A 142 -25.80 12.10 -21.19
CA GLU A 142 -26.48 11.16 -20.29
C GLU A 142 -26.23 11.45 -18.80
N CYS A 143 -25.24 12.29 -18.49
CA CYS A 143 -24.99 12.75 -17.11
C CYS A 143 -25.93 13.90 -16.69
N GLU A 144 -26.63 14.54 -17.64
CA GLU A 144 -27.60 15.60 -17.36
C GLU A 144 -29.01 15.01 -17.18
N GLY A 145 -29.63 15.27 -16.03
CA GLY A 145 -31.00 14.84 -15.70
C GLY A 145 -31.06 13.78 -14.61
N SER A 146 -30.79 12.51 -14.93
CA SER A 146 -30.73 11.41 -13.97
C SER A 146 -29.36 10.74 -14.08
N ASN A 147 -28.45 11.08 -13.16
CA ASN A 147 -27.09 10.53 -13.14
C ASN A 147 -27.15 8.99 -13.18
N PRO A 148 -26.66 8.34 -14.26
CA PRO A 148 -26.68 6.89 -14.41
C PRO A 148 -25.63 6.19 -13.53
N CYS A 149 -24.67 6.96 -12.99
CA CYS A 149 -23.58 6.49 -12.16
C CYS A 149 -23.89 6.67 -10.67
N GLN A 150 -23.37 5.77 -9.83
CA GLN A 150 -23.46 5.92 -8.37
C GLN A 150 -22.61 7.09 -7.85
N HIS A 151 -21.43 7.31 -8.45
CA HIS A 151 -20.50 8.39 -8.11
C HIS A 151 -20.40 9.41 -9.26
N GLN A 152 -19.25 9.50 -9.93
CA GLN A 152 -18.97 10.50 -10.96
C GLN A 152 -19.37 9.96 -12.33
N CYS A 153 -20.01 10.81 -13.13
CA CYS A 153 -20.40 10.53 -14.51
C CYS A 153 -19.66 11.48 -15.44
N TYR A 154 -19.03 10.91 -16.47
CA TYR A 154 -18.39 11.67 -17.53
C TYR A 154 -19.06 11.33 -18.86
N ASN A 155 -19.59 12.36 -19.50
CA ASN A 155 -20.21 12.24 -20.79
C ASN A 155 -19.15 12.12 -21.88
N ILE A 156 -19.29 11.15 -22.78
CA ILE A 156 -18.39 10.93 -23.93
C ILE A 156 -19.22 10.82 -25.20
N MET A 157 -18.62 11.04 -26.37
CA MET A 157 -19.38 10.96 -27.62
C MET A 157 -19.99 9.55 -27.80
N GLY A 158 -21.32 9.48 -27.81
CA GLY A 158 -22.09 8.25 -28.02
C GLY A 158 -22.28 7.35 -26.80
N SER A 159 -21.86 7.76 -25.59
CA SER A 159 -22.09 7.05 -24.32
C SER A 159 -21.67 7.90 -23.11
N PHE A 160 -21.77 7.35 -21.90
CA PHE A 160 -21.13 7.88 -20.70
C PHE A 160 -20.17 6.85 -20.09
N ILE A 161 -19.25 7.32 -19.25
CA ILE A 161 -18.43 6.48 -18.36
C ILE A 161 -18.66 6.88 -16.91
N CYS A 162 -18.74 5.88 -16.04
CA CYS A 162 -18.80 6.09 -14.60
C CYS A 162 -17.41 5.96 -13.98
N GLN A 163 -17.11 6.79 -13.00
CA GLN A 163 -15.89 6.70 -12.21
C GLN A 163 -16.25 6.68 -10.72
N CYS A 164 -15.61 5.78 -9.99
CA CYS A 164 -15.77 5.69 -8.55
C CYS A 164 -14.81 6.65 -7.83
N GLU A 165 -15.25 7.17 -6.68
CA GLU A 165 -14.38 7.93 -5.78
C GLU A 165 -13.20 7.08 -5.28
N GLN A 166 -12.18 7.74 -4.73
CA GLN A 166 -11.01 7.06 -4.18
C GLN A 166 -11.42 6.05 -3.10
N GLY A 167 -10.84 4.84 -3.16
CA GLY A 167 -11.18 3.73 -2.25
C GLY A 167 -12.35 2.87 -2.73
N TYR A 168 -12.91 3.12 -3.92
CA TYR A 168 -13.99 2.33 -4.51
C TYR A 168 -13.63 1.82 -5.91
N GLU A 169 -14.15 0.66 -6.27
CA GLU A 169 -14.01 0.07 -7.61
C GLU A 169 -15.37 -0.11 -8.30
N LEU A 170 -15.36 -0.04 -9.64
CA LEU A 170 -16.54 -0.27 -10.46
C LEU A 170 -16.97 -1.74 -10.38
N THR A 171 -18.25 -1.97 -10.12
CA THR A 171 -18.85 -3.30 -10.19
C THR A 171 -19.04 -3.75 -11.64
N SER A 172 -19.44 -5.02 -11.84
CA SER A 172 -19.65 -5.60 -13.18
C SER A 172 -20.70 -4.90 -14.04
N ASN A 173 -21.55 -4.07 -13.46
CA ASN A 173 -22.54 -3.27 -14.20
C ASN A 173 -21.98 -1.94 -14.74
N GLN A 174 -20.70 -1.62 -14.49
CA GLN A 174 -20.02 -0.39 -14.93
C GLN A 174 -20.68 0.93 -14.48
N ALA A 175 -21.56 0.89 -13.48
CA ALA A 175 -22.31 2.05 -13.00
C ALA A 175 -22.32 2.20 -11.47
N SER A 176 -22.30 1.08 -10.75
CA SER A 176 -22.24 1.04 -9.29
C SER A 176 -20.80 0.88 -8.81
N CYS A 177 -20.54 1.45 -7.63
CA CYS A 177 -19.24 1.46 -6.98
C CYS A 177 -19.30 0.65 -5.69
N GLN A 178 -18.39 -0.30 -5.55
CA GLN A 178 -18.19 -1.05 -4.32
C GLN A 178 -16.89 -0.63 -3.65
N ASP A 179 -16.90 -0.65 -2.33
CA ASP A 179 -15.75 -0.32 -1.51
C ASP A 179 -14.62 -1.34 -1.73
N ILE A 180 -13.38 -0.87 -1.84
CA ILE A 180 -12.22 -1.73 -1.98
C ILE A 180 -11.84 -2.19 -0.57
N ASP A 181 -11.91 -3.49 -0.31
CA ASP A 181 -11.42 -4.04 0.96
C ASP A 181 -9.89 -4.14 0.96
N GLU A 182 -9.21 -3.08 1.39
CA GLU A 182 -7.74 -3.09 1.45
C GLU A 182 -7.20 -4.08 2.49
N CYS A 183 -8.00 -4.43 3.50
CA CYS A 183 -7.65 -5.41 4.50
C CYS A 183 -7.62 -6.84 3.94
N ALA A 184 -8.42 -7.13 2.91
CA ALA A 184 -8.41 -8.42 2.20
C ALA A 184 -7.19 -8.57 1.27
N PHE A 185 -6.56 -7.47 0.86
CA PHE A 185 -5.47 -7.48 -0.13
C PHE A 185 -4.12 -7.89 0.47
N SER A 186 -3.81 -7.48 1.71
CA SER A 186 -2.55 -7.82 2.37
C SER A 186 -2.64 -7.75 3.89
N SER A 187 -2.17 -8.81 4.55
CA SER A 187 -2.03 -8.88 6.01
C SER A 187 -0.99 -7.91 6.59
N TYR A 188 -0.16 -7.28 5.75
CA TYR A 188 0.92 -6.39 6.18
C TYR A 188 0.56 -4.90 6.08
N MET A 189 -0.70 -4.56 5.80
CA MET A 189 -1.15 -3.16 5.72
C MET A 189 -1.10 -2.45 7.07
N CYS A 190 -1.39 -3.17 8.16
CA CYS A 190 -1.33 -2.67 9.53
C CYS A 190 -0.39 -3.55 10.36
N GLN A 191 0.30 -2.98 11.35
CA GLN A 191 1.16 -3.76 12.25
C GLN A 191 0.36 -4.71 13.15
N TRP A 192 -0.88 -4.35 13.52
CA TRP A 192 -1.74 -5.17 14.36
C TRP A 192 -3.06 -5.57 13.67
N GLN A 193 -4.04 -4.66 13.58
CA GLN A 193 -5.35 -4.98 13.03
C GLN A 193 -5.80 -3.93 12.02
N CYS A 194 -6.17 -4.40 10.83
CA CYS A 194 -6.81 -3.61 9.77
C CYS A 194 -8.33 -3.69 9.91
N VAL A 195 -9.00 -2.56 9.80
CA VAL A 195 -10.46 -2.46 9.77
C VAL A 195 -10.85 -1.72 8.50
N ASN A 196 -11.54 -2.42 7.59
CA ASN A 196 -12.03 -1.84 6.35
C ASN A 196 -13.17 -0.85 6.64
N GLN A 197 -13.19 0.28 5.95
CA GLN A 197 -14.17 1.35 6.09
C GLN A 197 -14.61 1.86 4.71
N PRO A 198 -15.83 2.40 4.55
CA PRO A 198 -16.23 2.93 3.26
C PRO A 198 -15.27 4.04 2.77
N GLY A 199 -14.58 3.81 1.65
CA GLY A 199 -13.61 4.71 1.03
C GLY A 199 -12.16 4.54 1.52
N GLY A 200 -11.86 3.51 2.32
CA GLY A 200 -10.50 3.21 2.74
C GLY A 200 -10.41 2.29 3.96
N TYR A 201 -9.32 2.39 4.73
CA TYR A 201 -9.14 1.55 5.91
C TYR A 201 -8.53 2.32 7.07
N VAL A 202 -8.72 1.78 8.28
CA VAL A 202 -8.07 2.27 9.49
C VAL A 202 -7.30 1.14 10.16
N CYS A 203 -6.08 1.44 10.58
CA CYS A 203 -5.30 0.56 11.43
C CYS A 203 -5.60 0.83 12.90
N THR A 204 -5.75 -0.23 13.68
CA THR A 204 -5.97 -0.17 15.12
C THR A 204 -4.84 -0.88 15.86
N CYS A 205 -4.53 -0.38 17.05
CA CYS A 205 -3.48 -0.94 17.92
C CYS A 205 -4.12 -1.62 19.13
N PRO A 206 -3.45 -2.63 19.70
CA PRO A 206 -3.96 -3.31 20.88
C PRO A 206 -3.86 -2.41 22.12
N GLU A 207 -4.42 -2.88 23.23
CA GLU A 207 -4.32 -2.20 24.52
C GLU A 207 -2.85 -2.01 24.94
N GLY A 208 -2.53 -0.84 25.51
CA GLY A 208 -1.15 -0.44 25.84
C GLY A 208 -0.37 0.16 24.67
N TYR A 209 -0.97 0.27 23.47
CA TYR A 209 -0.32 0.85 22.29
C TYR A 209 -1.18 1.95 21.66
N GLN A 210 -0.52 2.91 21.05
CA GLN A 210 -1.14 3.98 20.28
C GLN A 210 -0.67 3.95 18.82
N LEU A 211 -1.53 4.38 17.91
CA LEU A 211 -1.21 4.44 16.49
C LEU A 211 -0.19 5.55 16.23
N GLN A 212 0.99 5.17 15.71
CA GLN A 212 2.02 6.08 15.26
C GLN A 212 1.99 6.18 13.73
N GLY A 213 1.64 7.37 13.23
CA GLY A 213 1.31 7.55 11.82
C GLY A 213 0.00 6.84 11.49
N ASN A 214 -0.02 6.04 10.42
CA ASN A 214 -1.25 5.41 9.94
C ASN A 214 -1.24 3.87 10.01
N ARG A 215 -0.11 3.24 10.39
CA ARG A 215 0.06 1.78 10.27
C ARG A 215 0.81 1.11 11.42
N MET A 216 1.63 1.85 12.17
CA MET A 216 2.50 1.30 13.21
C MET A 216 1.90 1.53 14.60
N CYS A 217 2.15 0.61 15.51
CA CYS A 217 1.76 0.66 16.90
C CYS A 217 2.98 0.96 17.75
N GLN A 218 2.91 2.09 18.46
CA GLN A 218 3.92 2.50 19.41
C GLN A 218 3.41 2.23 20.82
N ASP A 219 4.27 1.62 21.63
CA ASP A 219 4.03 1.41 23.05
C ASP A 219 3.73 2.74 23.77
N ILE A 220 2.70 2.74 24.61
CA ILE A 220 2.39 3.90 25.44
C ILE A 220 3.27 3.82 26.68
N ASP A 221 4.11 4.82 26.91
CA ASP A 221 4.88 4.86 28.15
C ASP A 221 3.98 5.35 29.30
N GLU A 222 3.43 4.42 30.08
CA GLU A 222 2.60 4.78 31.23
C GLU A 222 3.43 5.42 32.36
N CYS A 223 4.75 5.21 32.38
CA CYS A 223 5.61 5.89 33.33
C CYS A 223 5.72 7.40 33.06
N GLU A 224 5.61 7.82 31.79
CA GLU A 224 5.60 9.23 31.38
C GLU A 224 4.19 9.85 31.36
N THR A 225 3.17 9.07 30.96
CA THR A 225 1.81 9.59 30.75
C THR A 225 0.92 9.53 31.99
N GLY A 226 1.23 8.65 32.94
CA GLY A 226 0.51 8.54 34.22
C GLY A 226 0.55 7.12 34.76
N ASN A 227 1.34 6.90 35.81
CA ASN A 227 1.44 5.61 36.50
C ASN A 227 0.74 5.65 37.86
N ASN A 228 0.27 4.50 38.31
CA ASN A 228 -0.33 4.32 39.64
C ASN A 228 0.67 3.76 40.66
N CYS A 229 1.97 4.01 40.47
CA CYS A 229 3.01 3.54 41.39
C CYS A 229 3.04 4.37 42.69
N ARG A 230 3.39 3.73 43.80
CA ARG A 230 3.55 4.40 45.09
C ARG A 230 4.82 5.25 45.12
N GLU A 231 4.92 6.16 46.10
CA GLU A 231 6.10 7.01 46.27
C GLU A 231 7.39 6.22 46.58
N ASP A 232 7.29 5.06 47.22
CA ASP A 232 8.41 4.15 47.51
C ASP A 232 8.71 3.18 46.36
N GLU A 233 7.97 3.27 45.26
CA GLU A 233 8.13 2.48 44.06
C GLU A 233 8.72 3.31 42.90
N MET A 234 9.35 2.60 41.97
CA MET A 234 9.78 3.12 40.68
C MET A 234 8.92 2.46 39.61
N CYS A 235 8.48 3.27 38.65
CA CYS A 235 7.77 2.77 37.48
C CYS A 235 8.76 2.20 36.48
N TRP A 236 8.41 1.06 35.88
CA TRP A 236 9.14 0.44 34.79
C TRP A 236 8.18 0.14 33.65
N ASN A 237 8.36 0.82 32.53
CA ASN A 237 7.59 0.61 31.32
C ASN A 237 8.07 -0.65 30.57
N TYR A 238 7.15 -1.41 30.00
CA TYR A 238 7.43 -2.57 29.15
C TYR A 238 6.44 -2.63 27.99
N PHE A 239 6.75 -3.41 26.96
CA PHE A 239 5.88 -3.55 25.79
C PHE A 239 4.46 -4.01 26.18
N GLY A 240 3.47 -3.13 26.05
CA GLY A 240 2.07 -3.34 26.38
C GLY A 240 1.68 -3.07 27.83
N GLY A 241 2.50 -2.36 28.61
CA GLY A 241 2.10 -1.88 29.93
C GLY A 241 3.26 -1.50 30.86
N PHE A 242 2.95 -1.28 32.14
CA PHE A 242 3.94 -0.91 33.14
C PHE A 242 3.86 -1.74 34.42
N ARG A 243 4.98 -1.78 35.15
CA ARG A 243 5.11 -2.44 36.46
C ARG A 243 5.74 -1.49 37.46
N CYS A 244 5.29 -1.54 38.70
CA CYS A 244 5.89 -0.83 39.81
C CYS A 244 6.84 -1.76 40.57
N TYR A 245 8.08 -1.34 40.75
CA TYR A 245 9.10 -2.06 41.52
C TYR A 245 9.53 -1.25 42.73
N PRO A 246 9.93 -1.88 43.86
CA PRO A 246 10.44 -1.14 44.99
C PRO A 246 11.68 -0.33 44.63
N ARG A 247 11.75 0.95 45.03
CA ARG A 247 12.97 1.77 44.84
C ARG A 247 14.16 1.17 45.57
N ASN A 248 13.93 0.41 46.64
CA ASN A 248 14.96 -0.35 47.33
C ASN A 248 14.69 -1.87 47.21
N PRO A 249 15.30 -2.56 46.23
CA PRO A 249 15.16 -4.01 46.07
C PRO A 249 16.10 -4.81 46.99
N CYS A 250 16.89 -4.14 47.84
CA CYS A 250 17.85 -4.82 48.70
C CYS A 250 17.16 -5.43 49.91
N HIS A 251 17.36 -6.73 50.11
CA HIS A 251 16.97 -7.44 51.33
C HIS A 251 18.13 -7.48 52.32
N GLU A 252 17.84 -7.54 53.62
CA GLU A 252 18.87 -7.76 54.65
C GLU A 252 19.67 -9.04 54.32
N PRO A 253 21.01 -9.05 54.43
CA PRO A 253 21.90 -8.04 55.01
C PRO A 253 22.47 -7.02 54.00
N TYR A 254 21.90 -6.91 52.81
CA TYR A 254 22.40 -6.01 51.77
C TYR A 254 21.91 -4.59 51.95
N VAL A 255 22.81 -3.63 51.71
CA VAL A 255 22.49 -2.20 51.72
C VAL A 255 22.57 -1.68 50.30
N LYS A 256 21.62 -0.82 49.92
CA LYS A 256 21.63 -0.14 48.61
C LYS A 256 22.84 0.82 48.55
N THR A 257 23.75 0.57 47.61
CA THR A 257 24.95 1.38 47.40
C THR A 257 24.92 2.19 46.10
N GLY A 258 23.92 1.97 45.26
CA GLY A 258 23.74 2.68 43.99
C GLY A 258 22.42 2.30 43.31
N GLU A 259 22.24 2.73 42.08
CA GLU A 259 21.06 2.40 41.28
C GLU A 259 20.99 0.89 41.01
N GLY A 260 19.96 0.23 41.56
CA GLY A 260 19.80 -1.22 41.50
C GLY A 260 20.94 -2.04 42.13
N ARG A 261 21.93 -1.42 42.79
CA ARG A 261 23.10 -2.12 43.35
C ARG A 261 22.98 -2.27 44.86
N CYS A 262 23.00 -3.52 45.29
CA CYS A 262 22.98 -3.93 46.68
C CYS A 262 24.34 -4.53 47.05
N SER A 263 24.99 -4.04 48.10
CA SER A 263 26.28 -4.55 48.56
C SER A 263 26.21 -5.02 50.01
N CYS A 264 26.92 -6.10 50.27
CA CYS A 264 27.02 -6.71 51.57
C CYS A 264 28.27 -6.15 52.29
N GLN A 265 28.07 -5.35 53.34
CA GLN A 265 29.16 -4.60 53.99
C GLN A 265 29.85 -5.37 55.13
N SER A 266 29.20 -6.40 55.69
CA SER A 266 29.70 -7.14 56.86
C SER A 266 30.36 -8.46 56.49
N LEU A 267 31.69 -8.55 56.59
CA LEU A 267 32.43 -9.78 56.26
C LEU A 267 32.01 -11.02 57.06
N THR A 268 31.47 -10.84 58.28
CA THR A 268 31.02 -11.96 59.13
C THR A 268 29.65 -12.50 58.69
N ILE A 269 28.71 -11.62 58.37
CA ILE A 269 27.33 -11.98 57.96
C ILE A 269 27.32 -12.43 56.50
N CYS A 270 28.11 -11.78 55.65
CA CYS A 270 28.15 -12.02 54.21
C CYS A 270 29.00 -13.24 53.82
N ARG A 271 29.45 -14.05 54.79
CA ARG A 271 30.31 -15.20 54.52
C ARG A 271 29.55 -16.23 53.70
N GLY A 272 29.98 -16.44 52.46
CA GLY A 272 29.33 -17.37 51.52
C GLY A 272 28.18 -16.75 50.72
N LEU A 273 27.85 -15.47 50.95
CA LEU A 273 26.92 -14.70 50.14
C LEU A 273 27.69 -13.89 49.08
N PRO A 274 27.07 -13.57 47.93
CA PRO A 274 27.72 -12.72 46.93
C PRO A 274 27.96 -11.31 47.50
N PRO A 275 29.16 -10.72 47.42
CA PRO A 275 29.45 -9.36 47.91
C PRO A 275 28.58 -8.26 47.30
N SER A 276 28.08 -8.44 46.08
CA SER A 276 27.11 -7.52 45.49
C SER A 276 26.10 -8.22 44.60
N ILE A 277 24.87 -7.71 44.65
CA ILE A 277 23.76 -8.08 43.79
C ILE A 277 23.35 -6.81 43.01
N VAL A 278 23.26 -6.92 41.69
CA VAL A 278 22.77 -5.85 40.82
C VAL A 278 21.42 -6.29 40.27
N TYR A 279 20.42 -5.42 40.36
CA TYR A 279 19.10 -5.62 39.78
C TYR A 279 19.01 -4.84 38.47
N LYS A 280 18.60 -5.51 37.40
CA LYS A 280 18.33 -4.90 36.09
C LYS A 280 16.99 -5.39 35.57
N TYR A 281 16.34 -4.52 34.83
CA TYR A 281 15.05 -4.77 34.19
C TYR A 281 15.21 -4.55 32.71
N MET A 282 14.50 -5.34 31.91
CA MET A 282 14.42 -5.16 30.46
C MET A 282 13.07 -5.67 29.96
N SER A 283 12.63 -5.15 28.83
CA SER A 283 11.44 -5.59 28.13
C SER A 283 11.79 -6.18 26.77
N ILE A 284 11.04 -7.20 26.34
CA ILE A 284 11.11 -7.75 24.98
C ILE A 284 9.70 -8.06 24.47
N SER A 285 9.51 -8.04 23.15
CA SER A 285 8.27 -8.50 22.52
C SER A 285 8.10 -10.02 22.64
N SER A 286 6.85 -10.48 22.61
CA SER A 286 6.51 -11.91 22.57
C SER A 286 7.02 -12.55 21.29
N GLU A 287 7.24 -13.87 21.32
CA GLU A 287 7.51 -14.69 20.12
C GLU A 287 8.69 -14.23 19.24
N ARG A 288 9.63 -13.50 19.83
CA ARG A 288 10.85 -13.05 19.14
C ARG A 288 11.60 -14.23 18.51
N SER A 289 12.07 -14.04 17.29
CA SER A 289 12.90 -15.01 16.57
C SER A 289 14.14 -15.40 17.36
N VAL A 290 14.45 -16.70 17.40
CA VAL A 290 15.61 -17.26 18.09
C VAL A 290 16.56 -17.97 17.12
N PRO A 291 17.89 -17.99 17.39
CA PRO A 291 18.55 -17.45 18.58
C PRO A 291 18.65 -15.92 18.58
N ALA A 292 18.46 -15.29 19.74
CA ALA A 292 18.52 -13.84 19.89
C ALA A 292 19.45 -13.42 21.04
N ASP A 293 20.39 -12.53 20.73
CA ASP A 293 21.20 -11.83 21.72
C ASP A 293 20.33 -10.79 22.43
N ILE A 294 20.16 -10.88 23.75
CA ILE A 294 19.23 -10.02 24.50
C ILE A 294 19.87 -9.18 25.60
N PHE A 295 20.99 -9.62 26.17
CA PHE A 295 21.62 -8.86 27.25
C PHE A 295 23.12 -9.14 27.33
N GLN A 296 23.95 -8.09 27.26
CA GLN A 296 25.39 -8.22 27.44
C GLN A 296 25.78 -7.92 28.90
N ILE A 297 26.42 -8.89 29.55
CA ILE A 297 27.05 -8.69 30.85
C ILE A 297 28.49 -8.30 30.63
N GLN A 298 28.96 -7.29 31.36
CA GLN A 298 30.35 -6.84 31.33
C GLN A 298 30.94 -6.72 32.74
N ALA A 299 32.16 -7.21 32.92
CA ALA A 299 32.94 -7.03 34.14
C ALA A 299 33.43 -5.57 34.22
N THR A 300 33.17 -4.92 35.36
CA THR A 300 33.61 -3.53 35.61
C THR A 300 35.09 -3.41 35.94
N SER A 301 35.74 -4.52 36.31
CA SER A 301 37.10 -4.52 36.82
C SER A 301 37.94 -5.56 36.07
N VAL A 302 38.98 -5.09 35.40
CA VAL A 302 39.90 -5.90 34.61
C VAL A 302 41.30 -5.66 35.14
N TYR A 303 41.79 -6.60 35.94
CA TYR A 303 43.15 -6.55 36.48
C TYR A 303 44.01 -7.66 35.86
N PRO A 304 45.33 -7.46 35.75
CA PRO A 304 46.26 -8.53 35.39
C PRO A 304 46.07 -9.74 36.32
N ASN A 305 46.10 -10.95 35.76
CA ASN A 305 45.95 -12.23 36.48
C ASN A 305 44.57 -12.50 37.10
N MET A 306 43.53 -11.76 36.70
CA MET A 306 42.14 -12.10 37.02
C MET A 306 41.45 -12.79 35.85
N HIS A 307 40.79 -13.90 36.15
CA HIS A 307 39.95 -14.63 35.20
C HIS A 307 38.48 -14.52 35.61
N ASN A 308 37.65 -14.02 34.70
CA ASN A 308 36.20 -13.95 34.90
C ASN A 308 35.52 -15.12 34.20
N THR A 309 34.63 -15.80 34.93
CA THR A 309 33.75 -16.84 34.40
C THR A 309 32.31 -16.40 34.59
N PHE A 310 31.49 -16.54 33.55
CA PHE A 310 30.08 -16.17 33.58
C PHE A 310 29.22 -17.43 33.50
N ARG A 311 28.16 -17.51 34.32
CA ARG A 311 27.21 -18.62 34.30
C ARG A 311 25.80 -18.18 34.69
N VAL A 312 24.81 -18.91 34.20
CA VAL A 312 23.43 -18.78 34.68
C VAL A 312 23.33 -19.55 35.99
N LYS A 313 22.93 -18.88 37.06
CA LYS A 313 22.83 -19.43 38.41
C LYS A 313 21.45 -20.03 38.69
N SER A 314 20.38 -19.36 38.28
CA SER A 314 18.99 -19.81 38.41
C SER A 314 18.07 -19.05 37.44
N GLY A 315 16.83 -19.51 37.27
CA GLY A 315 15.84 -18.87 36.38
C GLY A 315 15.95 -19.29 34.92
N ASN A 316 16.49 -20.49 34.66
CA ASN A 316 16.65 -21.07 33.33
C ASN A 316 16.34 -22.57 33.34
N GLU A 317 15.36 -22.97 34.15
CA GLU A 317 14.96 -24.36 34.33
C GLU A 317 14.37 -24.96 33.04
N GLY A 318 13.79 -24.13 32.17
CA GLY A 318 13.25 -24.54 30.88
C GLY A 318 14.25 -24.49 29.72
N GLY A 319 15.51 -24.06 29.96
CA GLY A 319 16.55 -23.97 28.94
C GLY A 319 16.24 -22.94 27.84
N GLU A 320 15.55 -21.85 28.20
CA GLU A 320 15.23 -20.72 27.32
C GLU A 320 16.44 -19.82 27.06
N PHE A 321 17.46 -19.89 27.91
CA PHE A 321 18.64 -19.03 27.86
C PHE A 321 19.93 -19.83 27.87
N PHE A 322 20.97 -19.29 27.24
CA PHE A 322 22.35 -19.67 27.50
C PHE A 322 23.26 -18.45 27.49
N LEU A 323 24.42 -18.58 28.13
CA LEU A 323 25.45 -17.56 28.09
C LEU A 323 26.51 -17.94 27.07
N ARG A 324 26.67 -17.08 26.05
CA ARG A 324 27.78 -17.15 25.10
C ARG A 324 28.88 -16.21 25.56
N ARG A 325 30.08 -16.74 25.78
CA ARG A 325 31.24 -15.89 26.10
C ARG A 325 31.58 -15.01 24.90
N SER A 326 31.56 -13.69 25.11
CA SER A 326 31.96 -12.71 24.08
C SER A 326 33.43 -12.34 24.21
N SER A 327 33.94 -12.21 25.43
CA SER A 327 35.35 -11.89 25.71
C SER A 327 35.80 -12.42 27.09
N ASN A 328 36.98 -12.03 27.56
CA ASN A 328 37.45 -12.30 28.93
C ASN A 328 36.72 -11.46 29.99
N VAL A 329 35.97 -10.45 29.55
CA VAL A 329 35.33 -9.46 30.42
C VAL A 329 33.85 -9.31 30.08
N SER A 330 33.31 -10.07 29.13
CA SER A 330 31.90 -9.99 28.76
C SER A 330 31.34 -11.31 28.27
N ALA A 331 30.04 -11.48 28.50
CA ALA A 331 29.24 -12.60 28.01
C ALA A 331 27.88 -12.07 27.53
N MET A 332 27.36 -12.67 26.47
CA MET A 332 26.04 -12.37 25.92
C MET A 332 25.04 -13.41 26.42
N LEU A 333 23.94 -12.97 27.01
CA LEU A 333 22.77 -13.78 27.26
C LEU A 333 22.01 -13.93 25.94
N VAL A 334 21.81 -15.17 25.52
CA VAL A 334 21.19 -15.52 24.26
C VAL A 334 19.95 -16.35 24.54
N MET A 335 18.83 -15.98 23.94
CA MET A 335 17.60 -16.76 23.93
C MET A 335 17.72 -17.93 22.94
N THR A 336 17.38 -19.13 23.39
CA THR A 336 17.30 -20.36 22.59
C THR A 336 15.89 -20.80 22.28
N LYS A 337 14.91 -20.27 23.03
CA LYS A 337 13.49 -20.53 22.81
C LYS A 337 12.74 -19.20 22.77
N PRO A 338 11.71 -19.07 21.91
CA PRO A 338 10.85 -17.90 21.95
C PRO A 338 10.14 -17.85 23.31
N LEU A 339 10.03 -16.65 23.88
CA LEU A 339 9.27 -16.44 25.10
C LEU A 339 7.86 -15.96 24.74
N THR A 340 6.86 -16.49 25.42
CA THR A 340 5.47 -16.06 25.27
C THR A 340 5.06 -15.18 26.44
N GLY A 341 4.59 -13.98 26.13
CA GLY A 341 4.06 -13.05 27.11
C GLY A 341 2.53 -13.15 27.29
N PRO A 342 1.94 -12.34 28.19
CA PRO A 342 2.62 -11.45 29.12
C PRO A 342 3.17 -12.23 30.32
N ARG A 343 4.50 -12.26 30.49
CA ARG A 343 5.16 -13.01 31.56
C ARG A 343 6.50 -12.41 31.96
N GLU A 344 6.84 -12.56 33.23
CA GLU A 344 8.13 -12.16 33.77
C GLU A 344 9.05 -13.36 33.97
N HIS A 345 10.29 -13.22 33.53
CA HIS A 345 11.37 -14.15 33.74
C HIS A 345 12.44 -13.49 34.60
N VAL A 346 12.76 -14.10 35.73
CA VAL A 346 13.83 -13.62 36.62
C VAL A 346 15.00 -14.56 36.48
N VAL A 347 16.08 -14.09 35.85
CA VAL A 347 17.30 -14.87 35.59
C VAL A 347 18.43 -14.32 36.44
N ASP A 348 19.04 -15.18 37.25
CA ASP A 348 20.20 -14.82 38.04
C ASP A 348 21.48 -15.21 37.28
N LEU A 349 22.28 -14.22 36.92
CA LEU A 349 23.53 -14.37 36.19
C LEU A 349 24.68 -14.11 37.15
N GLU A 350 25.62 -15.05 37.25
CA GLU A 350 26.74 -14.96 38.18
C GLU A 350 28.06 -14.80 37.43
N MET A 351 28.81 -13.77 37.81
CA MET A 351 30.20 -13.58 37.42
C MET A 351 31.09 -14.04 38.56
N VAL A 352 31.95 -15.03 38.31
CA VAL A 352 32.96 -15.50 39.26
C VAL A 352 34.31 -14.97 38.80
N THR A 353 34.93 -14.13 39.62
CA THR A 353 36.29 -13.63 39.42
C THR A 353 37.26 -14.45 40.24
N HIS A 354 38.29 -14.97 39.59
CA HIS A 354 39.37 -15.72 40.23
C HIS A 354 40.71 -15.02 39.98
N ASN A 355 41.46 -14.77 41.06
CA ASN A 355 42.84 -14.27 40.99
C ASN A 355 43.79 -15.40 41.40
N ASN A 356 44.57 -15.87 40.43
CA ASN A 356 45.47 -17.02 40.61
C ASN A 356 46.65 -16.70 41.56
N VAL A 357 47.05 -15.43 41.66
CA VAL A 357 48.21 -15.02 42.47
C VAL A 357 47.84 -14.90 43.95
N LEU A 358 46.67 -14.33 44.23
CA LEU A 358 46.18 -14.14 45.60
C LEU A 358 45.31 -15.29 46.11
N ASN A 359 45.09 -16.33 45.29
CA ASN A 359 44.13 -17.42 45.53
C ASN A 359 42.76 -16.88 46.00
N TYR A 360 42.33 -15.80 45.36
CA TYR A 360 41.13 -15.06 45.73
C TYR A 360 40.00 -15.39 44.76
N ARG A 361 38.83 -15.74 45.31
CA ARG A 361 37.61 -16.02 44.53
C ARG A 361 36.47 -15.16 45.06
N SER A 362 35.82 -14.45 44.15
CA SER A 362 34.66 -13.60 44.46
C SER A 362 33.57 -13.80 43.42
N SER A 363 32.31 -13.75 43.85
CA SER A 363 31.15 -13.82 42.95
C SER A 363 30.34 -12.54 43.00
N SER A 364 29.95 -12.04 41.83
CA SER A 364 28.96 -10.96 41.70
C SER A 364 27.72 -11.51 41.04
N LEU A 365 26.55 -11.15 41.59
CA LEU A 365 25.27 -11.60 41.08
C LEU A 365 24.57 -10.45 40.34
N LEU A 366 24.03 -10.73 39.17
CA LEU A 366 23.13 -9.87 38.42
C LEU A 366 21.78 -10.57 38.35
N ARG A 367 20.77 -10.01 38.99
CA ARG A 367 19.38 -10.42 38.86
C ARG A 367 18.74 -9.62 37.73
N LEU A 368 18.49 -10.29 36.60
CA LEU A 368 17.88 -9.71 35.42
C LEU A 368 16.40 -10.12 35.38
N THR A 369 15.51 -9.14 35.48
CA THR A 369 14.08 -9.32 35.25
C THR A 369 13.76 -8.96 33.81
N ILE A 370 13.32 -9.95 33.04
CA ILE A 370 12.90 -9.82 31.65
C ILE A 370 11.38 -9.86 31.63
N ILE A 371 10.76 -8.77 31.19
CA ILE A 371 9.31 -8.65 31.05
C ILE A 371 8.97 -8.85 29.57
N VAL A 372 8.24 -9.92 29.29
CA VAL A 372 7.81 -10.26 27.93
C VAL A 372 6.45 -9.63 27.70
N GLY A 373 6.35 -8.73 26.73
CA GLY A 373 5.10 -8.09 26.34
C GLY A 373 4.10 -9.10 25.77
N PRO A 374 2.80 -8.78 25.75
CA PRO A 374 1.76 -9.70 25.28
C PRO A 374 1.75 -9.90 23.76
N TYR A 375 2.33 -8.97 22.98
CA TYR A 375 2.30 -8.98 21.52
C TYR A 375 3.69 -9.15 20.90
N ALA A 376 3.72 -9.64 19.66
CA ALA A 376 4.95 -10.10 18.98
C ALA A 376 5.52 -9.14 17.92
N PHE A 377 4.83 -8.02 17.64
CA PHE A 377 5.12 -7.15 16.50
C PHE A 377 6.17 -6.07 16.75
#